data_AF-A0A3D3PCY3-F1
#
_entry.id   AF-A0A3D3PCY3-F1
#
_cell.length_a   1.000
_cell.length_b   1.000
_cell.length_c   1.000
_cell.angle_alpha   90.00
_cell.angle_beta   90.00
_cell.angle_gamma   90.00
#
_symmetry.space_group_name_H-M   'P 1'
#
loop_
_entity.id
_entity.type
_entity.pdbx_description
1 polymer ?
#
loop_
_entity_poly.entity_id
_entity_poly.type
_entity_poly.pdbx_seq_one_letter_code
_entity_poly.pdbx_strand_id
1 'polypeptide(L)'
;MNSFFARKFVIQGIFISVAVILLIRLFYIQILDKNYYLSANYNAIRQIKIYPARGVILDRNNKILVQNEPVYDIMVIPNEVKPFDTLEFCKLLSIDKAGFDSRFKKAKNYSPYKASIFEKQLSAESYASLQEKLYEFPGFFEQKRTVRSYPDSTASQFLGYIGEVSDNTISKSDGYYSSGDYIGISGVEKAYESDLRGIRGVQKVMVDALNRPKGSYANGAYDTMAVAGENLVSSLD
;
A
#
# COMPACT_ATOMS: atom_id res chain seq x y z
N MET A 1 37.14 -3.75 68.63
CA MET A 1 37.09 -2.81 67.48
C MET A 1 36.89 -3.61 66.19
N ASN A 2 36.05 -3.10 65.27
CA ASN A 2 35.94 -3.49 63.84
C ASN A 2 34.94 -4.56 63.37
N SER A 3 33.78 -4.79 64.03
CA SER A 3 32.70 -5.56 63.36
C SER A 3 31.96 -4.75 62.27
N PHE A 4 31.95 -3.41 62.40
CA PHE A 4 31.35 -2.49 61.42
C PHE A 4 32.12 -2.44 60.09
N PHE A 5 33.45 -2.60 60.13
CA PHE A 5 34.28 -2.62 58.92
C PHE A 5 33.99 -3.86 58.05
N ALA A 6 33.85 -5.04 58.65
CA ALA A 6 33.53 -6.27 57.92
C ALA A 6 32.17 -6.20 57.22
N ARG A 7 31.14 -5.64 57.88
CA ARG A 7 29.80 -5.46 57.29
C ARG A 7 29.80 -4.52 56.08
N LYS A 8 30.62 -3.47 56.11
CA LYS A 8 30.79 -2.55 54.97
C LYS A 8 31.31 -3.27 53.71
N PHE A 9 32.30 -4.15 53.86
CA PHE A 9 32.85 -4.91 52.73
C PHE A 9 31.84 -5.93 52.17
N VAL A 10 31.04 -6.56 53.03
CA VAL A 10 29.97 -7.47 52.59
C VAL A 10 28.91 -6.72 51.78
N ILE A 11 28.45 -5.57 52.26
CA ILE A 11 27.46 -4.74 51.56
C ILE A 11 28.02 -4.23 50.22
N GLN A 12 29.28 -3.77 50.18
CA GLN A 12 29.94 -3.37 48.94
C GLN A 12 30.06 -4.53 47.95
N GLY A 13 30.41 -5.73 48.42
CA GLY A 13 30.48 -6.93 47.58
C GLY A 13 29.12 -7.27 46.95
N ILE A 14 28.02 -7.15 47.71
CA ILE A 14 26.67 -7.35 47.18
C ILE A 14 26.36 -6.33 46.08
N PHE A 15 26.61 -5.03 46.32
CA PHE A 15 26.37 -4.00 45.31
C PHE A 15 27.21 -4.18 44.04
N ILE A 16 28.49 -4.56 44.20
CA ILE A 16 29.37 -4.86 43.07
C ILE A 16 28.86 -6.07 42.30
N SER A 17 28.42 -7.14 42.98
CA SER A 17 27.88 -8.32 42.32
C SER A 17 26.62 -8.00 41.52
N VAL A 18 25.70 -7.19 42.06
CA VAL A 18 24.49 -6.73 41.37
C VAL A 18 24.88 -5.88 40.15
N ALA A 19 25.83 -4.96 40.30
CA ALA A 19 26.32 -4.13 39.19
C ALA A 19 26.93 -4.98 38.07
N VAL A 20 27.73 -5.99 38.41
CA VAL A 20 28.33 -6.93 37.44
C VAL A 20 27.23 -7.74 36.73
N ILE A 21 26.23 -8.24 37.45
CA ILE A 21 25.10 -8.95 36.84
C ILE A 21 24.34 -8.05 35.86
N LEU A 22 24.09 -6.79 36.22
CA LEU A 22 23.44 -5.81 35.34
C LEU A 22 24.31 -5.48 34.11
N LEU A 23 25.63 -5.35 34.27
CA LEU A 23 26.55 -5.12 33.15
C LEU A 23 26.60 -6.30 32.19
N ILE A 24 26.65 -7.54 32.69
CA ILE A 24 26.58 -8.75 31.87
C ILE A 24 25.24 -8.80 31.13
N ARG A 25 24.14 -8.48 31.81
CA ARG A 25 22.81 -8.45 31.18
C ARG A 25 22.72 -7.38 30.10
N LEU A 26 23.28 -6.20 30.33
CA LEU A 26 23.33 -5.11 29.36
C LEU A 26 24.17 -5.49 28.14
N PHE A 27 25.34 -6.09 28.35
CA PHE A 27 26.21 -6.59 27.28
C PHE A 27 25.50 -7.65 26.44
N TYR A 28 24.79 -8.59 27.08
CA TYR A 28 23.99 -9.60 26.39
C TYR A 28 22.95 -8.96 25.47
N ILE A 29 22.20 -7.97 25.97
CA ILE A 29 21.17 -7.27 25.19
C ILE A 29 21.78 -6.45 24.04
N GLN A 30 22.94 -5.81 24.23
CA GLN A 30 23.52 -4.94 23.21
C GLN A 30 24.28 -5.69 22.10
N ILE A 31 24.96 -6.80 22.42
CA ILE A 31 25.89 -7.47 21.50
C ILE A 31 25.39 -8.81 21.00
N LEU A 32 24.75 -9.62 21.85
CA LEU A 32 24.29 -10.95 21.49
C LEU A 32 22.86 -10.93 20.95
N ASP A 33 22.00 -10.08 21.51
CA ASP A 33 20.59 -10.00 21.12
C ASP A 33 20.36 -9.04 19.95
N LYS A 34 20.64 -9.53 18.73
CA LYS A 34 20.33 -8.80 17.48
C LYS A 34 18.83 -8.53 17.31
N ASN A 35 17.95 -9.25 18.01
CA ASN A 35 16.50 -9.13 17.86
C ASN A 35 15.93 -7.89 18.56
N TYR A 36 16.60 -7.36 19.60
CA TYR A 36 16.11 -6.16 20.31
C TYR A 36 16.32 -4.88 19.50
N TYR A 37 17.47 -4.75 18.83
CA TYR A 37 17.74 -3.66 17.89
C TYR A 37 16.79 -3.71 16.67
N LEU A 38 16.43 -4.92 16.22
CA LEU A 38 15.46 -5.11 15.14
C LEU A 38 14.03 -4.77 15.60
N SER A 39 13.64 -5.14 16.81
CA SER A 39 12.29 -4.88 17.37
C SER A 39 11.97 -3.38 17.51
N ALA A 40 12.94 -2.54 17.88
CA ALA A 40 12.75 -1.08 17.93
C ALA A 40 12.60 -0.46 16.53
N ASN A 41 13.29 -1.02 15.53
CA ASN A 41 13.17 -0.62 14.13
C ASN A 41 11.92 -1.18 13.45
N TYR A 42 11.34 -2.28 13.93
CA TYR A 42 10.14 -2.89 13.33
C TYR A 42 8.92 -1.95 13.32
N ASN A 43 8.81 -1.04 14.29
CA ASN A 43 7.76 -0.01 14.29
C ASN A 43 8.01 1.11 13.27
N ALA A 44 9.24 1.24 12.77
CA ALA A 44 9.61 2.22 11.74
C ALA A 44 9.65 1.61 10.34
N ILE A 45 9.58 0.28 10.16
CA ILE A 45 9.64 -0.36 8.85
C ILE A 45 8.24 -0.83 8.45
N ARG A 46 7.69 -0.21 7.40
CA ARG A 46 6.41 -0.57 6.82
C ARG A 46 6.60 -1.34 5.52
N GLN A 47 5.91 -2.46 5.38
CA GLN A 47 5.87 -3.21 4.13
C GLN A 47 4.71 -2.70 3.27
N ILE A 48 5.01 -2.29 2.05
CA ILE A 48 4.05 -1.89 1.02
C ILE A 48 4.04 -2.98 -0.04
N LYS A 49 2.86 -3.52 -0.34
CA LYS A 49 2.70 -4.52 -1.41
C LYS A 49 2.73 -3.80 -2.76
N ILE A 50 3.56 -4.27 -3.68
CA ILE A 50 3.55 -3.86 -5.08
C ILE A 50 2.72 -4.88 -5.84
N TYR A 51 1.55 -4.47 -6.32
CA TYR A 51 0.67 -5.32 -7.10
C TYR A 51 1.19 -5.41 -8.55
N PRO A 52 1.35 -6.62 -9.10
CA PRO A 52 1.76 -6.81 -10.48
C PRO A 52 0.62 -6.45 -11.44
N ALA A 53 0.97 -6.18 -12.70
CA ALA A 53 0.00 -6.12 -13.77
C ALA A 53 -0.57 -7.52 -14.03
N ARG A 54 -1.90 -7.63 -14.07
CA ARG A 54 -2.60 -8.89 -14.38
C ARG A 54 -2.48 -9.20 -15.87
N GLY A 55 -2.33 -10.47 -16.24
CA GLY A 55 -2.21 -10.89 -17.64
C GLY A 55 -3.40 -10.46 -18.50
N VAL A 56 -3.17 -10.14 -19.77
CA VAL A 56 -4.22 -9.79 -20.75
C VAL A 56 -4.87 -11.07 -21.27
N ILE A 57 -6.19 -11.05 -21.48
CA ILE A 57 -6.91 -12.14 -22.13
C ILE A 57 -7.19 -11.71 -23.57
N LEU A 58 -6.68 -12.50 -24.50
CA LEU A 58 -6.77 -12.30 -25.93
C LEU A 58 -7.68 -13.36 -26.55
N ASP A 59 -8.24 -13.02 -27.69
CA ASP A 59 -8.90 -13.95 -28.57
C ASP A 59 -7.91 -14.69 -29.50
N ARG A 60 -8.37 -15.71 -30.24
CA ARG A 60 -7.55 -16.48 -31.19
C ARG A 60 -6.92 -15.60 -32.27
N ASN A 61 -7.59 -14.49 -32.60
CA ASN A 61 -7.13 -13.50 -33.57
C ASN A 61 -6.27 -12.38 -32.94
N ASN A 62 -5.82 -12.55 -31.69
CA ASN A 62 -5.12 -11.54 -30.88
C ASN A 62 -5.94 -10.26 -30.60
N LYS A 63 -7.27 -10.33 -30.73
CA LYS A 63 -8.16 -9.23 -30.29
C LYS A 63 -8.22 -9.22 -28.76
N ILE A 64 -8.14 -8.05 -28.15
CA ILE A 64 -8.21 -7.93 -26.69
C ILE A 64 -9.64 -8.19 -26.22
N LEU A 65 -9.80 -9.19 -25.36
CA LEU A 65 -11.07 -9.51 -24.70
C LEU A 65 -11.13 -8.91 -23.29
N VAL A 66 -10.01 -8.98 -22.55
CA VAL A 66 -9.90 -8.40 -21.21
C VAL A 66 -8.51 -7.79 -21.03
N GLN A 67 -8.46 -6.54 -20.58
CA GLN A 67 -7.21 -5.82 -20.31
C GLN A 67 -7.28 -5.01 -19.03
N ASN A 68 -6.13 -4.53 -18.56
CA ASN A 68 -6.09 -3.55 -17.49
C ASN A 68 -6.04 -2.16 -18.12
N GLU A 69 -6.99 -1.31 -17.77
CA GLU A 69 -7.01 0.09 -18.17
C GLU A 69 -6.50 0.96 -17.02
N PRO A 70 -5.60 1.92 -17.32
CA PRO A 70 -5.17 2.90 -16.34
C PRO A 70 -6.34 3.82 -15.99
N VAL A 71 -6.59 3.97 -14.70
CA VAL A 71 -7.51 4.95 -14.15
C VAL A 71 -6.78 5.80 -13.12
N TYR A 72 -7.22 7.03 -12.95
CA TYR A 72 -6.57 7.98 -12.06
C TYR A 72 -7.51 8.34 -10.92
N ASP A 73 -7.07 8.08 -9.69
CA ASP A 73 -7.74 8.60 -8.50
C ASP A 73 -7.09 9.94 -8.16
N ILE A 74 -7.90 10.96 -7.85
CA ILE A 74 -7.39 12.24 -7.35
C ILE A 74 -7.40 12.18 -5.84
N MET A 75 -6.23 12.35 -5.25
CA MET A 75 -6.01 12.37 -3.81
C MET A 75 -5.95 13.80 -3.31
N VAL A 76 -6.28 14.00 -2.03
CA VAL A 76 -6.14 15.28 -1.34
C VAL A 76 -5.49 15.09 0.02
N ILE A 77 -4.53 15.96 0.36
CA ILE A 77 -4.02 16.15 1.73
C ILE A 77 -4.58 17.49 2.23
N PRO A 78 -5.62 17.49 3.09
CA PRO A 78 -6.32 18.73 3.46
C PRO A 78 -5.44 19.82 4.05
N ASN A 79 -4.35 19.47 4.75
CA ASN A 79 -3.41 20.43 5.33
C ASN A 79 -2.46 21.08 4.30
N GLU A 80 -2.30 20.49 3.12
CA GLU A 80 -1.45 21.02 2.04
C GLU A 80 -2.24 21.89 1.06
N VAL A 81 -3.58 21.90 1.19
CA VAL A 81 -4.46 22.70 0.34
C VAL A 81 -4.34 24.18 0.68
N LYS A 82 -3.89 24.97 -0.30
CA LYS A 82 -3.86 26.44 -0.27
C LYS A 82 -5.10 26.99 -1.01
N PRO A 83 -5.42 28.29 -0.90
CA PRO A 83 -6.49 28.87 -1.73
C PRO A 83 -6.18 28.73 -3.23
N PHE A 84 -7.14 28.23 -4.00
CA PHE A 84 -7.09 28.06 -5.46
C PHE A 84 -8.48 28.32 -6.06
N ASP A 85 -8.58 28.38 -7.39
CA ASP A 85 -9.86 28.52 -8.09
C ASP A 85 -10.68 27.21 -8.02
N THR A 86 -11.59 27.14 -7.05
CA THR A 86 -12.47 25.98 -6.87
C THR A 86 -13.47 25.82 -8.02
N LEU A 87 -13.84 26.90 -8.71
CA LEU A 87 -14.82 26.84 -9.80
C LEU A 87 -14.22 26.13 -11.02
N GLU A 88 -12.98 26.47 -11.35
CA GLU A 88 -12.23 25.83 -12.42
C GLU A 88 -11.97 24.35 -12.14
N PHE A 89 -11.52 24.02 -10.92
CA PHE A 89 -11.36 22.64 -10.48
C PHE A 89 -12.66 21.83 -10.61
N CYS A 90 -13.78 22.41 -10.16
CA CYS A 90 -15.08 21.78 -10.26
C CYS A 90 -15.49 21.53 -11.72
N LYS A 91 -15.20 22.48 -12.62
CA LYS A 91 -15.48 22.33 -14.05
C LYS A 91 -14.66 21.22 -14.71
N LEU A 92 -13.36 21.12 -14.38
CA LEU A 92 -12.47 20.08 -14.92
C LEU A 92 -12.93 18.67 -14.51
N LEU A 93 -13.40 18.52 -13.27
CA LEU A 93 -13.91 17.24 -12.77
C LEU A 93 -15.40 17.02 -13.05
N SER A 94 -16.09 17.97 -13.67
CA SER A 94 -17.54 17.94 -13.88
C SER A 94 -18.33 17.74 -12.57
N ILE A 95 -17.89 18.36 -11.48
CA ILE A 95 -18.52 18.32 -10.16
C ILE A 95 -19.12 19.67 -9.80
N ASP A 96 -20.05 19.67 -8.87
CA ASP A 96 -20.63 20.88 -8.30
C ASP A 96 -19.84 21.34 -7.06
N LYS A 97 -19.97 22.63 -6.71
CA LYS A 97 -19.31 23.19 -5.53
C LYS A 97 -19.77 22.52 -4.23
N ALA A 98 -21.04 22.13 -4.13
CA ALA A 98 -21.55 21.45 -2.93
C ALA A 98 -20.98 20.02 -2.81
N GLY A 99 -20.84 19.31 -3.93
CA GLY A 99 -20.11 18.04 -4.01
C GLY A 99 -18.65 18.17 -3.59
N PHE A 100 -17.95 19.21 -4.06
CA PHE A 100 -16.58 19.51 -3.63
C PHE A 100 -16.49 19.71 -2.11
N ASP A 101 -17.32 20.60 -1.55
CA ASP A 101 -17.29 20.96 -0.14
C ASP A 101 -17.58 19.73 0.76
N SER A 102 -18.51 18.87 0.34
CA SER A 102 -18.84 17.62 1.03
C SER A 102 -17.66 16.63 1.06
N ARG A 103 -17.03 16.40 -0.10
CA ARG A 103 -15.89 15.48 -0.22
C ARG A 103 -14.66 16.00 0.51
N PHE A 104 -14.38 17.30 0.41
CA PHE A 104 -13.27 17.93 1.11
C PHE A 104 -13.47 17.87 2.63
N LYS A 105 -14.69 18.13 3.12
CA LYS A 105 -15.03 17.98 4.55
C LYS A 105 -14.85 16.54 5.02
N LYS A 106 -15.25 15.55 4.21
CA LYS A 106 -15.05 14.13 4.52
C LYS A 106 -13.56 13.78 4.64
N ALA A 107 -12.72 14.25 3.71
CA ALA A 107 -11.28 14.07 3.78
C ALA A 107 -10.68 14.72 5.04
N LYS A 108 -11.06 15.96 5.34
CA LYS A 108 -10.60 16.70 6.53
C LYS A 108 -11.01 16.02 7.85
N ASN A 109 -12.23 15.49 7.91
CA ASN A 109 -12.73 14.76 9.08
C ASN A 109 -11.98 13.43 9.28
N TYR A 110 -11.59 12.75 8.21
CA TYR A 110 -10.79 11.53 8.31
C TYR A 110 -9.39 11.82 8.86
N SER A 111 -8.67 12.77 8.25
CA SER A 111 -7.42 13.29 8.79
C SER A 111 -6.97 14.54 8.02
N PRO A 112 -6.48 15.59 8.70
CA PRO A 112 -5.89 16.73 8.00
C PRO A 112 -4.54 16.41 7.34
N TYR A 113 -3.79 15.42 7.84
CA TYR A 113 -2.42 15.14 7.38
C TYR A 113 -2.30 13.89 6.51
N LYS A 114 -3.32 13.04 6.44
CA LYS A 114 -3.29 11.83 5.60
C LYS A 114 -3.98 12.09 4.27
N ALA A 115 -3.39 11.57 3.21
CA ALA A 115 -4.00 11.57 1.90
C ALA A 115 -5.32 10.78 1.92
N SER A 116 -6.35 11.37 1.32
CA SER A 116 -7.67 10.76 1.16
C SER A 116 -8.09 10.84 -0.30
N ILE A 117 -8.82 9.83 -0.78
CA ILE A 117 -9.35 9.84 -2.15
C ILE A 117 -10.44 10.92 -2.25
N PHE A 118 -10.24 11.89 -3.13
CA PHE A 118 -11.17 12.96 -3.42
C PHE A 118 -12.14 12.58 -4.55
N GLU A 119 -11.61 12.09 -5.67
CA GLU A 119 -12.38 11.58 -6.82
C GLU A 119 -11.79 10.25 -7.30
N LYS A 120 -12.66 9.32 -7.68
CA LYS A 120 -12.27 7.95 -8.06
C LYS A 120 -12.38 7.74 -9.56
N GLN A 121 -11.47 6.93 -10.10
CA GLN A 121 -11.57 6.33 -11.43
C GLN A 121 -11.79 7.33 -12.57
N LEU A 122 -11.00 8.41 -12.60
CA LEU A 122 -10.98 9.27 -13.77
C LEU A 122 -10.39 8.52 -14.97
N SER A 123 -11.06 8.67 -16.11
CA SER A 123 -10.53 8.19 -17.39
C SER A 123 -9.24 8.93 -17.74
N ALA A 124 -8.42 8.33 -18.59
CA ALA A 124 -7.19 8.96 -19.07
C ALA A 124 -7.46 10.32 -19.75
N GLU A 125 -8.58 10.45 -20.47
CA GLU A 125 -8.97 11.68 -21.15
C GLU A 125 -9.34 12.80 -20.17
N SER A 126 -10.17 12.50 -19.16
CA SER A 126 -10.55 13.47 -18.13
C SER A 126 -9.36 13.87 -17.27
N TYR A 127 -8.50 12.90 -16.93
CA TYR A 127 -7.28 13.17 -16.18
C TYR A 127 -6.29 14.02 -16.97
N ALA A 128 -6.12 13.79 -18.28
CA ALA A 128 -5.21 14.59 -19.10
C ALA A 128 -5.53 16.09 -19.04
N SER A 129 -6.81 16.44 -19.11
CA SER A 129 -7.26 17.84 -18.99
C SER A 129 -6.96 18.44 -17.60
N LEU A 130 -7.07 17.64 -16.54
CA LEU A 130 -6.75 18.07 -15.18
C LEU A 130 -5.23 18.16 -14.94
N GLN A 131 -4.46 17.23 -15.52
CA GLN A 131 -3.02 17.13 -15.33
C GLN A 131 -2.29 18.40 -15.75
N GLU A 132 -2.74 19.05 -16.83
CA GLU A 132 -2.17 20.33 -17.31
C GLU A 132 -2.25 21.44 -16.26
N LYS A 133 -3.28 21.41 -15.41
CA LYS A 133 -3.55 22.44 -14.39
C LYS A 133 -3.34 21.95 -12.97
N LEU A 134 -2.90 20.71 -12.77
CA LEU A 134 -2.77 20.10 -11.45
C LEU A 134 -1.81 20.89 -10.53
N TYR A 135 -0.83 21.57 -11.12
CA TYR A 135 0.10 22.46 -10.40
C TYR A 135 -0.60 23.68 -9.75
N GLU A 136 -1.77 24.08 -10.25
CA GLU A 136 -2.58 25.19 -9.70
C GLU A 136 -3.41 24.74 -8.49
N PHE A 137 -3.49 23.43 -8.23
CA PHE A 137 -4.29 22.83 -7.16
C PHE A 137 -3.38 22.19 -6.08
N PRO A 138 -2.66 22.99 -5.27
CA PRO A 138 -1.77 22.47 -4.25
C PRO A 138 -2.53 21.60 -3.24
N GLY A 139 -1.91 20.50 -2.83
CA GLY A 139 -2.50 19.51 -1.93
C GLY A 139 -3.35 18.46 -2.64
N PHE A 140 -3.60 18.59 -3.95
CA PHE A 140 -4.14 17.53 -4.79
C PHE A 140 -3.03 16.87 -5.61
N PHE A 141 -3.12 15.55 -5.78
CA PHE A 141 -2.17 14.79 -6.60
C PHE A 141 -2.83 13.52 -7.14
N GLU A 142 -2.25 12.94 -8.18
CA GLU A 142 -2.76 11.71 -8.76
C GLU A 142 -2.27 10.47 -8.01
N GLN A 143 -3.15 9.48 -7.92
CA GLN A 143 -2.79 8.10 -7.63
C GLN A 143 -3.15 7.25 -8.84
N LYS A 144 -2.13 6.75 -9.54
CA LYS A 144 -2.29 5.84 -10.67
C LYS A 144 -2.82 4.50 -10.16
N ARG A 145 -3.91 4.03 -10.75
CA ARG A 145 -4.49 2.72 -10.51
C ARG A 145 -4.77 2.04 -11.84
N THR A 146 -4.99 0.74 -11.80
CA THR A 146 -5.47 -0.01 -12.96
C THR A 146 -6.78 -0.68 -12.59
N VAL A 147 -7.74 -0.62 -13.50
CA VAL A 147 -9.02 -1.34 -13.38
C VAL A 147 -9.12 -2.33 -14.53
N ARG A 148 -9.73 -3.48 -14.27
CA ARG A 148 -9.94 -4.51 -15.27
C ARG A 148 -11.12 -4.10 -16.17
N SER A 149 -10.85 -3.93 -17.45
CA SER A 149 -11.83 -3.55 -18.48
C SER A 149 -12.16 -4.76 -19.35
N TYR A 150 -13.45 -4.86 -19.72
CA TYR A 150 -14.03 -5.92 -20.53
C TYR A 150 -14.71 -5.26 -21.74
N PRO A 151 -13.96 -4.92 -22.80
CA PRO A 151 -14.49 -4.15 -23.94
C PRO A 151 -15.61 -4.89 -24.70
N ASP A 152 -15.54 -6.22 -24.76
CA ASP A 152 -16.53 -7.06 -25.43
C ASP A 152 -17.43 -7.77 -24.41
N SER A 153 -18.74 -7.49 -24.47
CA SER A 153 -19.73 -7.98 -23.51
C SER A 153 -20.28 -9.37 -23.87
N THR A 154 -20.07 -9.82 -25.10
CA THR A 154 -20.71 -11.03 -25.66
C THR A 154 -20.32 -12.33 -24.95
N ALA A 155 -19.13 -12.37 -24.33
CA ALA A 155 -18.60 -13.53 -23.62
C ALA A 155 -18.49 -13.34 -22.10
N SER A 156 -19.28 -12.43 -21.50
CA SER A 156 -19.18 -12.07 -20.07
C SER A 156 -19.24 -13.28 -19.12
N GLN A 157 -20.07 -14.28 -19.40
CA GLN A 157 -20.17 -15.50 -18.57
C GLN A 157 -18.96 -16.41 -18.71
N PHE A 158 -18.36 -16.46 -19.91
CA PHE A 158 -17.16 -17.25 -20.18
C PHE A 158 -15.92 -16.59 -19.58
N LEU A 159 -15.72 -15.29 -19.86
CA LEU A 159 -14.59 -14.52 -19.34
C LEU A 159 -14.68 -14.41 -17.81
N GLY A 160 -15.88 -14.19 -17.30
CA GLY A 160 -16.12 -13.93 -15.89
C GLY A 160 -15.76 -12.50 -15.50
N TYR A 161 -15.57 -12.28 -14.20
CA TYR A 161 -15.23 -10.97 -13.66
C TYR A 161 -14.33 -11.09 -12.43
N ILE A 162 -13.70 -9.96 -12.07
CA ILE A 162 -12.96 -9.82 -10.83
C ILE A 162 -13.79 -9.12 -9.76
N GLY A 163 -13.56 -9.46 -8.50
CA GLY A 163 -14.21 -8.84 -7.36
C GLY A 163 -13.27 -8.77 -6.16
N GLU A 164 -13.67 -8.05 -5.12
CA GLU A 164 -12.92 -8.03 -3.87
C GLU A 164 -12.91 -9.43 -3.25
N VAL A 165 -11.75 -9.81 -2.69
CA VAL A 165 -11.54 -11.10 -2.04
C VAL A 165 -12.42 -11.23 -0.80
N SER A 166 -13.07 -12.39 -0.65
CA SER A 166 -13.86 -12.70 0.54
C SER A 166 -13.01 -13.22 1.69
N ASP A 167 -13.45 -13.04 2.93
CA ASP A 167 -12.74 -13.50 4.14
C ASP A 167 -12.43 -15.00 4.10
N ASN A 168 -13.34 -15.81 3.54
CA ASN A 168 -13.14 -17.25 3.36
C ASN A 168 -12.01 -17.58 2.36
N THR A 169 -11.78 -16.71 1.38
CA THR A 169 -10.68 -16.87 0.43
C THR A 169 -9.37 -16.41 1.04
N ILE A 170 -9.39 -15.33 1.84
CA ILE A 170 -8.22 -14.83 2.58
C ILE A 170 -7.69 -15.92 3.51
N SER A 171 -8.54 -16.56 4.31
CA SER A 171 -8.14 -17.59 5.26
C SER A 171 -7.52 -18.84 4.59
N LYS A 172 -7.92 -19.15 3.36
CA LYS A 172 -7.40 -20.26 2.56
C LYS A 172 -6.19 -19.91 1.70
N SER A 173 -5.78 -18.64 1.69
CA SER A 173 -4.74 -18.15 0.78
C SER A 173 -3.33 -18.14 1.38
N ASP A 174 -3.14 -18.73 2.56
CA ASP A 174 -1.87 -18.74 3.30
C ASP A 174 -1.21 -17.35 3.40
N GLY A 175 -2.04 -16.30 3.55
CA GLY A 175 -1.60 -14.91 3.66
C GLY A 175 -1.28 -14.22 2.33
N TYR A 176 -1.51 -14.87 1.19
CA TYR A 176 -1.31 -14.23 -0.12
C TYR A 176 -2.27 -13.06 -0.32
N TYR A 177 -3.57 -13.26 -0.08
CA TYR A 177 -4.58 -12.21 -0.20
C TYR A 177 -4.81 -11.47 1.13
N SER A 178 -5.28 -10.24 1.04
CA SER A 178 -5.72 -9.40 2.16
C SER A 178 -6.96 -8.62 1.76
N SER A 179 -7.71 -8.12 2.75
CA SER A 179 -8.90 -7.28 2.50
C SER A 179 -8.54 -6.10 1.57
N GLY A 180 -9.42 -5.80 0.61
CA GLY A 180 -9.19 -4.84 -0.47
C GLY A 180 -8.49 -5.40 -1.72
N ASP A 181 -7.98 -6.64 -1.68
CA ASP A 181 -7.41 -7.26 -2.88
C ASP A 181 -8.51 -7.76 -3.82
N TYR A 182 -8.20 -7.79 -5.13
CA TYR A 182 -9.10 -8.34 -6.14
C TYR A 182 -8.67 -9.75 -6.56
N ILE A 183 -9.67 -10.60 -6.82
CA ILE A 183 -9.53 -11.98 -7.31
C ILE A 183 -10.57 -12.25 -8.40
N GLY A 184 -10.26 -13.14 -9.34
CA GLY A 184 -11.21 -13.68 -10.31
C GLY A 184 -12.32 -14.49 -9.61
N ILE A 185 -13.57 -14.09 -9.81
CA ILE A 185 -14.75 -14.67 -9.15
C ILE A 185 -15.40 -15.77 -9.99
N SER A 186 -15.34 -15.64 -11.32
CA SER A 186 -15.98 -16.57 -12.25
C SER A 186 -15.20 -16.71 -13.56
N GLY A 187 -15.64 -17.62 -14.43
CA GLY A 187 -15.13 -17.77 -15.79
C GLY A 187 -13.63 -18.09 -15.87
N VAL A 188 -13.02 -17.66 -16.97
CA VAL A 188 -11.58 -17.73 -17.23
C VAL A 188 -10.79 -17.00 -16.15
N GLU A 189 -11.26 -15.84 -15.68
CA GLU A 189 -10.59 -15.04 -14.65
C GLU A 189 -10.36 -15.84 -13.36
N LYS A 190 -11.32 -16.68 -12.95
CA LYS A 190 -11.15 -17.57 -11.79
C LYS A 190 -10.33 -18.81 -12.10
N ALA A 191 -10.56 -19.42 -13.26
CA ALA A 191 -9.91 -20.67 -13.64
C ALA A 191 -8.38 -20.53 -13.76
N TYR A 192 -7.93 -19.41 -14.32
CA TYR A 192 -6.51 -19.10 -14.53
C TYR A 192 -6.01 -17.97 -13.62
N GLU A 193 -6.62 -17.81 -12.44
CA GLU A 193 -6.23 -16.79 -11.46
C GLU A 193 -4.74 -16.88 -11.11
N SER A 194 -4.16 -18.08 -10.98
CA SER A 194 -2.74 -18.27 -10.64
C SER A 194 -1.80 -17.67 -11.66
N ASP A 195 -2.16 -17.78 -12.93
CA ASP A 195 -1.30 -17.41 -14.06
C ASP A 195 -1.53 -15.92 -14.38
N LEU A 196 -2.80 -15.50 -14.38
CA LEU A 196 -3.19 -14.11 -14.62
C LEU A 196 -2.69 -13.15 -13.55
N ARG A 197 -2.70 -13.54 -12.26
CA ARG A 197 -2.42 -12.59 -11.16
C ARG A 197 -0.95 -12.21 -11.01
N GLY A 198 -0.02 -12.97 -11.58
CA GLY A 198 1.41 -12.77 -11.40
C GLY A 198 1.89 -12.93 -9.95
N ILE A 199 3.06 -12.38 -9.65
CA ILE A 199 3.72 -12.48 -8.33
C ILE A 199 3.87 -11.09 -7.72
N ARG A 200 3.43 -10.93 -6.47
CA ARG A 200 3.50 -9.66 -5.74
C ARG A 200 4.93 -9.32 -5.34
N GLY A 201 5.27 -8.05 -5.53
CA GLY A 201 6.47 -7.46 -4.95
C GLY A 201 6.19 -6.93 -3.54
N VAL A 202 7.25 -6.71 -2.78
CA VAL A 202 7.21 -6.09 -1.45
C VAL A 202 8.26 -5.01 -1.41
N GLN A 203 7.83 -3.79 -1.14
CA GLN A 203 8.71 -2.66 -0.86
C GLN A 203 8.72 -2.38 0.64
N LYS A 204 9.90 -2.33 1.25
CA LYS A 204 10.05 -1.96 2.65
C LYS A 204 10.40 -0.49 2.74
N VAL A 205 9.53 0.32 3.33
CA VAL A 205 9.76 1.76 3.52
C VAL A 205 9.94 2.08 4.99
N MET A 206 10.85 3.00 5.29
CA MET A 206 10.97 3.56 6.62
C MET A 206 9.89 4.64 6.79
N VAL A 207 9.14 4.61 7.88
CA VAL A 207 8.13 5.60 8.24
C VAL A 207 8.51 6.33 9.51
N ASP A 208 8.15 7.60 9.60
CA ASP A 208 8.29 8.37 10.84
C ASP A 208 7.13 8.12 11.82
N ALA A 209 7.21 8.72 13.01
CA ALA A 209 6.16 8.61 14.04
C ALA A 209 4.78 9.14 13.58
N LEU A 210 4.73 9.94 12.51
CA LEU A 210 3.52 10.45 11.88
C LEU A 210 3.08 9.61 10.67
N ASN A 211 3.68 8.42 10.46
CA ASN A 211 3.47 7.50 9.33
C ASN A 211 3.85 8.06 7.94
N ARG A 212 4.73 9.06 7.86
CA ARG A 212 5.21 9.58 6.58
C ARG A 212 6.40 8.73 6.09
N PRO A 213 6.40 8.29 4.82
CA PRO A 213 7.53 7.54 4.27
C PRO A 213 8.77 8.43 4.18
N LYS A 214 9.91 7.93 4.67
CA LYS A 214 11.23 8.58 4.68
C LYS A 214 12.19 8.02 3.64
N GLY A 215 11.82 6.93 2.96
CA GLY A 215 12.60 6.28 1.90
C GLY A 215 12.57 4.76 2.00
N SER A 216 13.21 4.08 1.04
CA SER A 216 13.36 2.62 1.08
C SER A 216 14.27 2.18 2.21
N TYR A 217 13.89 1.12 2.91
CA TYR A 217 14.68 0.51 3.97
C TYR A 217 15.94 -0.14 3.38
N ALA A 218 17.10 0.13 4.00
CA ALA A 218 18.40 -0.39 3.56
C ALA A 218 18.66 -0.21 2.04
N ASN A 219 18.26 0.94 1.49
CA ASN A 219 18.38 1.26 0.06
C ASN A 219 17.74 0.21 -0.87
N GLY A 220 16.69 -0.47 -0.42
CA GLY A 220 15.93 -1.44 -1.22
C GLY A 220 16.55 -2.83 -1.31
N ALA A 221 17.61 -3.13 -0.55
CA ALA A 221 18.26 -4.45 -0.56
C ALA A 221 17.33 -5.62 -0.19
N TYR A 222 16.21 -5.33 0.48
CA TYR A 222 15.21 -6.31 0.89
C TYR A 222 13.88 -6.17 0.13
N ASP A 223 13.86 -5.36 -0.92
CA ASP A 223 12.68 -5.19 -1.76
C ASP A 223 12.61 -6.36 -2.76
N THR A 224 11.40 -6.86 -3.01
CA THR A 224 11.13 -7.84 -4.06
C THR A 224 10.34 -7.20 -5.18
N MET A 225 10.77 -7.44 -6.42
CA MET A 225 10.06 -6.92 -7.59
C MET A 225 8.78 -7.72 -7.84
N ALA A 226 7.74 -7.03 -8.30
CA ALA A 226 6.53 -7.67 -8.78
C ALA A 226 6.77 -8.26 -10.19
N VAL A 227 6.23 -9.43 -10.45
CA VAL A 227 6.28 -10.10 -11.76
C VAL A 227 4.88 -10.08 -12.35
N ALA A 228 4.74 -9.54 -13.56
CA ALA A 228 3.46 -9.49 -14.27
C ALA A 228 2.90 -10.90 -14.50
N GLY A 229 1.57 -11.02 -14.52
CA GLY A 229 0.91 -12.27 -14.86
C GLY A 229 1.04 -12.63 -16.34
N GLU A 230 0.82 -13.89 -16.64
CA GLU A 230 0.91 -14.43 -18.00
C GLU A 230 -0.32 -14.04 -18.82
N ASN A 231 -0.10 -13.72 -20.09
CA ASN A 231 -1.19 -13.45 -21.03
C ASN A 231 -1.81 -14.78 -21.49
N LEU A 232 -3.13 -14.79 -21.64
CA LEU A 232 -3.87 -15.95 -22.12
C LEU A 232 -4.45 -15.68 -23.50
N VAL A 233 -4.41 -16.70 -24.37
CA VAL A 233 -5.05 -16.68 -25.69
C VAL A 233 -6.18 -17.69 -25.69
N SER A 234 -7.40 -17.19 -25.88
CA SER A 234 -8.62 -17.99 -25.98
C SER A 234 -8.81 -18.54 -27.40
N SER A 235 -9.65 -19.55 -27.54
CA SER A 235 -10.08 -20.10 -28.84
C SER A 235 -11.39 -19.48 -29.37
N LEU A 236 -11.85 -18.38 -28.78
CA LEU A 236 -13.05 -17.66 -29.20
C LEU A 236 -12.85 -17.01 -30.59
N ASP A 237 -13.88 -16.37 -31.14
CA ASP A 237 -13.86 -15.52 -32.34
C ASP A 237 -14.97 -14.46 -32.23
#